data_AF-A0A139DE48-F1
#
_entry.id   AF-A0A139DE48-F1
#
_cell.length_a   1.000
_cell.length_b   1.000
_cell.length_c   1.000
_cell.angle_alpha   90.00
_cell.angle_beta   90.00
_cell.angle_gamma   90.00
#
_symmetry.space_group_name_H-M   'P 1'
#
loop_
_entity.id
_entity.type
_entity.pdbx_description
1 polymer ?
#
loop_
_entity_poly.entity_id
_entity_poly.type
_entity_poly.pdbx_seq_one_letter_code
_entity_poly.pdbx_strand_id
1 'polypeptide(L)'
;MKLNCDLGESYGAWQMGQDEHVMPLIDMANVACGFHAADPMVIRQTLALAAKHGVEVGAHPSYHDLPGFGRRSIHHTPEEIEALMLYQLGALEGMCR
;
A
#
# COMPACT_ATOMS: atom_id res chain seq x y z
N MET A 1 7.00 -4.17 -21.21
CA MET A 1 5.78 -3.70 -20.51
C MET A 1 5.81 -4.32 -19.12
N LYS A 2 5.55 -3.55 -18.06
CA LYS A 2 5.47 -4.08 -16.68
C LYS A 2 4.01 -4.21 -16.27
N LEU A 3 3.66 -5.29 -15.56
CA LEU A 3 2.36 -5.49 -14.94
C LEU A 3 2.45 -5.10 -13.46
N ASN A 4 1.51 -4.26 -13.01
CA ASN A 4 1.42 -3.87 -11.61
C ASN A 4 0.05 -4.20 -11.02
N CYS A 5 0.00 -4.33 -9.70
CA CYS A 5 -1.23 -4.53 -8.95
C CYS A 5 -1.15 -3.86 -7.57
N ASP A 6 -2.26 -3.30 -7.11
CA ASP A 6 -2.41 -2.76 -5.75
C ASP A 6 -2.56 -3.94 -4.78
N LEU A 7 -1.68 -4.03 -3.79
CA LEU A 7 -1.59 -5.13 -2.83
C LEU A 7 -1.40 -4.61 -1.41
N GLY A 8 -1.47 -5.50 -0.42
CA GLY A 8 -1.37 -5.13 0.99
C GLY A 8 -2.56 -4.32 1.49
N GLU A 9 -3.74 -4.50 0.87
CA GLU A 9 -4.93 -3.72 1.19
C GLU A 9 -5.82 -4.35 2.28
N SER A 10 -5.35 -5.40 2.94
CA SER A 10 -5.99 -5.96 4.15
C SER A 10 -5.84 -4.98 5.33
N TYR A 11 -6.66 -5.11 6.37
CA TYR A 11 -6.55 -4.25 7.58
C TYR A 11 -7.08 -4.96 8.83
N GLY A 12 -6.22 -5.16 9.82
CA GLY A 12 -6.54 -5.87 11.05
C GLY A 12 -7.01 -7.29 10.74
N ALA A 13 -8.25 -7.61 11.13
CA ALA A 13 -8.86 -8.91 10.86
C ALA A 13 -9.52 -9.00 9.46
N TRP A 14 -9.61 -7.89 8.72
CA TRP A 14 -10.22 -7.89 7.39
C TRP A 14 -9.22 -8.24 6.31
N GLN A 15 -9.54 -9.27 5.54
CA GLN A 15 -8.75 -9.69 4.39
C GLN A 15 -9.32 -9.08 3.11
N MET A 16 -8.45 -8.48 2.31
CA MET A 16 -8.75 -7.95 0.98
C MET A 16 -7.81 -8.57 -0.05
N GLY A 17 -8.34 -8.88 -1.23
CA GLY A 17 -7.55 -9.38 -2.34
C GLY A 17 -7.02 -10.80 -2.16
N GLN A 18 -6.04 -11.16 -3.00
CA GLN A 18 -5.41 -12.47 -3.05
C GLN A 18 -3.91 -12.32 -3.31
N ASP A 19 -3.23 -11.53 -2.48
CA ASP A 19 -1.81 -11.15 -2.64
C ASP A 19 -0.92 -12.34 -2.97
N GLU A 20 -1.05 -13.47 -2.25
CA GLU A 20 -0.24 -14.68 -2.48
C GLU A 20 -0.41 -15.29 -3.87
N HIS A 21 -1.59 -15.16 -4.47
CA HIS A 21 -1.90 -15.71 -5.79
C HIS A 21 -1.45 -14.76 -6.90
N VAL A 22 -1.55 -13.45 -6.68
CA VAL A 22 -1.24 -12.41 -7.67
C VAL A 22 0.25 -12.07 -7.71
N MET A 23 0.94 -12.05 -6.56
CA MET A 23 2.36 -11.69 -6.47
C MET A 23 3.27 -12.41 -7.49
N PRO A 24 3.18 -13.74 -7.72
CA PRO A 24 4.05 -14.40 -8.69
C PRO A 24 3.77 -14.03 -10.16
N LEU A 25 2.72 -13.25 -10.45
CA LEU A 25 2.26 -12.93 -11.81
C LEU A 25 2.55 -11.48 -12.22
N ILE A 26 3.07 -10.65 -11.32
CA ILE A 26 3.26 -9.21 -11.54
C ILE A 26 4.75 -8.82 -11.48
N ASP A 27 5.08 -7.69 -12.11
CA ASP A 27 6.42 -7.11 -12.05
C ASP A 27 6.55 -6.10 -10.89
N MET A 28 5.45 -5.46 -10.48
CA MET A 28 5.43 -4.41 -9.46
C MET A 28 4.18 -4.48 -8.55
N ALA A 29 4.38 -4.38 -7.24
CA ALA A 29 3.32 -4.29 -6.24
C ALA A 29 3.22 -2.84 -5.72
N ASN A 30 2.05 -2.22 -5.85
CA ASN A 30 1.75 -0.94 -5.21
C ASN A 30 1.21 -1.25 -3.80
N VAL A 31 2.00 -1.03 -2.75
CA VAL A 31 1.67 -1.44 -1.38
C VAL A 31 0.98 -0.31 -0.63
N ALA A 32 -0.21 -0.57 -0.08
CA ALA A 32 -0.96 0.40 0.72
C ALA A 32 -0.17 0.86 1.98
N CYS A 33 -0.33 2.14 2.34
CA CYS A 33 0.55 2.81 3.30
C CYS A 33 -0.13 3.17 4.64
N GLY A 34 -1.26 2.56 4.98
CA GLY A 34 -1.89 2.70 6.29
C GLY A 34 -3.10 3.64 6.37
N PHE A 35 -3.43 4.36 5.29
CA PHE A 35 -4.45 5.41 5.33
C PHE A 35 -5.79 4.97 4.72
N HIS A 36 -5.80 4.36 3.54
CA HIS A 36 -7.01 3.73 3.00
C HIS A 36 -7.14 2.25 3.35
N ALA A 37 -6.00 1.62 3.63
CA ALA A 37 -5.84 0.21 3.92
C ALA A 37 -4.45 -0.05 4.52
N ALA A 38 -4.18 -1.30 4.86
CA ALA A 38 -2.97 -1.78 5.52
C ALA A 38 -2.83 -1.37 6.99
N ASP A 39 -2.39 -2.31 7.81
CA ASP A 39 -1.76 -2.02 9.10
C ASP A 39 -0.28 -2.41 9.02
N PRO A 40 0.57 -2.07 10.02
CA PRO A 40 1.99 -2.37 9.95
C PRO A 40 2.32 -3.86 9.72
N MET A 41 1.48 -4.78 10.23
CA MET A 41 1.69 -6.20 10.03
C MET A 41 1.35 -6.63 8.61
N VAL A 42 0.28 -6.10 8.02
CA VAL A 42 -0.06 -6.32 6.60
C VAL A 42 1.05 -5.80 5.70
N ILE A 43 1.53 -4.57 5.92
CA ILE A 43 2.65 -4.00 5.13
C ILE A 43 3.87 -4.94 5.19
N ARG A 44 4.27 -5.37 6.39
CA ARG A 44 5.42 -6.27 6.57
C ARG A 44 5.25 -7.59 5.83
N GLN A 45 4.05 -8.17 5.86
CA GLN A 45 3.76 -9.44 5.19
C GLN A 45 3.79 -9.28 3.67
N THR A 46 3.17 -8.23 3.13
CA THR A 46 3.17 -7.95 1.68
C THR A 46 4.58 -7.67 1.16
N LEU A 47 5.39 -6.91 1.89
CA LEU A 47 6.79 -6.66 1.54
C LEU A 47 7.62 -7.95 1.53
N ALA A 48 7.48 -8.80 2.55
CA ALA A 48 8.16 -10.09 2.60
C ALA A 48 7.75 -11.01 1.43
N LEU A 49 6.47 -10.98 1.06
CA LEU A 49 5.94 -11.73 -0.08
C LEU A 49 6.50 -11.19 -1.41
N ALA A 50 6.54 -9.87 -1.60
CA ALA A 50 7.14 -9.25 -2.77
C ALA A 50 8.63 -9.61 -2.90
N ALA A 51 9.38 -9.52 -1.80
CA ALA A 51 10.80 -9.90 -1.75
C ALA A 51 11.02 -11.39 -2.11
N LYS A 52 10.17 -12.28 -1.59
CA LYS A 52 10.21 -13.72 -1.91
C LYS A 52 10.04 -13.99 -3.42
N HIS A 53 9.21 -13.21 -4.10
CA HIS A 53 8.92 -13.36 -5.52
C HIS A 53 9.76 -12.46 -6.44
N GLY A 54 10.64 -11.62 -5.89
CA GLY A 54 11.47 -10.69 -6.66
C GLY A 54 10.66 -9.58 -7.34
N VAL A 55 9.51 -9.21 -6.77
CA VAL A 55 8.61 -8.17 -7.29
C VAL A 55 9.05 -6.79 -6.81
N GLU A 56 9.05 -5.79 -7.71
CA GLU A 56 9.36 -4.41 -7.36
C GLU A 56 8.27 -3.82 -6.46
N VAL A 57 8.64 -3.01 -5.46
CA VAL A 57 7.69 -2.40 -4.53
C VAL A 57 7.58 -0.91 -4.80
N GLY A 58 6.34 -0.42 -4.92
CA GLY A 58 5.98 1.00 -4.94
C GLY A 58 5.04 1.35 -3.79
N ALA A 59 5.03 2.62 -3.39
CA ALA A 59 4.03 3.11 -2.43
C ALA A 59 2.68 3.33 -3.10
N HIS A 60 1.61 2.94 -2.42
CA HIS A 60 0.23 3.24 -2.79
C HIS A 60 -0.42 4.18 -1.76
N PRO A 61 -0.02 5.48 -1.75
CA PRO A 61 -0.56 6.45 -0.82
C PRO A 61 -1.97 6.86 -1.21
N SER A 62 -2.74 7.27 -0.20
CA SER A 62 -4.14 7.65 -0.37
C SER A 62 -4.54 8.78 0.58
N TYR A 63 -5.78 9.26 0.45
CA TYR A 63 -6.38 10.07 1.50
C TYR A 63 -6.47 9.28 2.80
N HIS A 64 -6.42 9.98 3.93
CA HIS A 64 -6.64 9.38 5.25
C HIS A 64 -8.13 9.04 5.45
N ASP A 65 -8.58 8.00 4.76
CA ASP A 65 -9.97 7.57 4.69
C ASP A 65 -10.09 6.06 4.66
N LEU A 66 -9.82 5.43 5.80
CA LEU A 66 -9.96 4.00 5.98
C LEU A 66 -11.41 3.52 5.76
N PRO A 67 -12.47 4.16 6.34
CA PRO A 67 -13.84 3.69 6.14
C PRO A 67 -14.32 3.78 4.68
N GLY A 68 -13.82 4.75 3.91
CA GLY A 68 -14.13 4.92 2.49
C GLY A 68 -13.13 4.25 1.56
N PHE A 69 -12.14 3.51 2.09
CA PHE A 69 -11.07 2.88 1.33
C PHE A 69 -10.33 3.86 0.41
N GLY A 70 -10.20 5.13 0.82
CA GLY A 70 -9.54 6.17 0.02
C GLY A 70 -10.27 6.51 -1.29
N ARG A 71 -11.48 5.99 -1.52
CA ARG A 71 -12.24 6.15 -2.79
C ARG A 71 -13.14 7.38 -2.79
N ARG A 72 -13.14 8.16 -1.71
CA ARG A 72 -13.89 9.43 -1.61
C ARG A 72 -12.94 10.59 -1.85
N SER A 73 -13.39 11.57 -2.64
CA SER A 73 -12.65 12.82 -2.78
C SER A 73 -12.77 13.62 -1.48
N ILE A 74 -11.64 13.97 -0.88
CA ILE A 74 -11.57 14.77 0.34
C ILE A 74 -10.76 16.01 0.01
N HIS A 75 -11.36 17.18 0.24
CA HIS A 75 -10.70 18.44 -0.01
C HIS A 75 -9.50 18.62 0.94
N HIS A 76 -8.35 18.93 0.37
CA HIS A 76 -7.11 19.26 1.08
C HIS A 76 -6.43 20.44 0.38
N THR A 77 -5.64 21.21 1.11
CA THR A 77 -4.68 22.14 0.49
C THR A 77 -3.49 21.36 -0.10
N PRO A 78 -2.71 21.96 -1.02
CA PRO A 78 -1.50 21.32 -1.52
C PRO A 78 -0.52 20.90 -0.41
N GLU A 79 -0.37 21.71 0.63
CA GLU A 79 0.52 21.43 1.77
C GLU A 79 0.04 20.24 2.59
N GLU A 80 -1.27 20.09 2.76
CA GLU A 80 -1.85 18.91 3.42
C GLU A 80 -1.62 17.65 2.60
N ILE A 81 -1.80 17.69 1.27
CA ILE A 81 -1.49 16.56 0.38
C ILE A 81 -0.02 16.18 0.47
N GLU A 82 0.89 17.17 0.44
CA GLU A 82 2.32 16.92 0.57
C GLU A 82 2.65 16.21 1.90
N ALA A 83 2.10 16.68 3.02
CA ALA A 83 2.31 16.07 4.32
C ALA A 83 1.77 14.62 4.39
N LEU A 84 0.57 14.36 3.86
CA LEU A 84 -0.01 13.01 3.80
C LEU A 84 0.81 12.06 2.92
N MET A 85 1.35 12.57 1.81
CA MET A 85 2.22 11.80 0.92
C MET A 85 3.55 11.46 1.62
N LEU A 86 4.24 12.45 2.18
CA LEU A 86 5.54 12.26 2.84
C LEU A 86 5.44 11.30 4.03
N TYR A 87 4.37 11.38 4.82
CA TYR A 87 4.13 10.46 5.93
C TYR A 87 4.04 9.00 5.44
N GLN A 88 3.22 8.75 4.42
CA GLN A 88 2.99 7.41 3.89
C GLN A 88 4.24 6.83 3.21
N LEU A 89 4.97 7.66 2.47
CA LEU A 89 6.24 7.28 1.86
C LEU A 89 7.28 6.93 2.92
N GLY A 90 7.43 7.76 3.96
CA GLY A 90 8.35 7.51 5.07
C GLY A 90 7.99 6.25 5.86
N ALA A 91 6.70 5.99 6.07
CA ALA A 91 6.22 4.77 6.71
C ALA A 91 6.61 3.53 5.89
N LEU A 92 6.34 3.52 4.58
CA LEU A 92 6.68 2.38 3.73
C LEU A 92 8.20 2.21 3.60
N GLU A 93 8.95 3.29 3.37
CA GLU A 93 10.42 3.24 3.28
C GLU A 93 11.04 2.68 4.56
N GLY A 94 10.53 3.10 5.73
CA GLY A 94 10.96 2.56 7.03
C GLY A 94 10.68 1.07 7.18
N MET A 95 9.57 0.57 6.62
CA MET A 95 9.19 -0.84 6.65
C MET A 95 9.95 -1.72 5.63
N CYS A 96 10.57 -1.11 4.62
CA CYS A 96 11.41 -1.79 3.63
C CYS A 96 12.83 -2.10 4.12
N ARG A 97 13.25 -1.58 5.27
CA ARG A 97 14.59 -1.77 5.87
C ARG A 97 14.66 -3.01 6.74
#